data_AF-A0AAN7IKN9-F1
#
_entry.id   AF-A0AAN7IKN9-F1
#
_cell.length_a   1.000
_cell.length_b   1.000
_cell.length_c   1.000
_cell.angle_alpha   90.00
_cell.angle_beta   90.00
_cell.angle_gamma   90.00
#
_symmetry.space_group_name_H-M   'P 1'
#
loop_
_entity.id
_entity.type
_entity.pdbx_description
1 polymer ?
#
loop_
_entity_poly.entity_id
_entity_poly.type
_entity_poly.pdbx_seq_one_letter_code
_entity_poly.pdbx_strand_id
1 'polypeptide(L)'
;MPGPGPHMTYAMGSGLAMSSLTNGRFSPHHTLTYTVNAFFGPDIGSFSEWLSSTIGFGHTFASALADAIHHPFYYILILGLPLCFLYSWVSRVLIQKGVLDSVSGVSY
;
A
#
# COMPACT_ATOMS: atom_id res chain seq x y z
N MET A 1 0.52 -12.03 14.65
CA MET A 1 0.02 -10.74 14.13
C MET A 1 -1.34 -11.02 13.51
N PRO A 2 -2.33 -10.11 13.52
CA PRO A 2 -3.55 -10.29 12.74
C PRO A 2 -3.20 -10.57 11.27
N GLY A 3 -4.05 -11.27 10.52
CA GLY A 3 -3.82 -11.45 9.09
C GLY A 3 -4.09 -10.19 8.27
N PRO A 4 -3.89 -10.25 6.94
CA PRO A 4 -4.12 -9.13 6.02
C PRO A 4 -5.52 -8.55 6.03
N GLY A 5 -6.54 -9.41 6.20
CA GLY A 5 -7.94 -8.98 6.28
C GLY A 5 -8.20 -8.02 7.44
N PRO A 6 -7.89 -8.41 8.69
CA PRO A 6 -7.96 -7.51 9.84
C PRO A 6 -7.19 -6.20 9.69
N HIS A 7 -5.98 -6.22 9.11
CA HIS A 7 -5.19 -5.01 8.92
C HIS A 7 -5.85 -4.01 7.95
N MET A 8 -6.32 -4.52 6.81
CA MET A 8 -7.08 -3.69 5.87
C MET A 8 -8.39 -3.18 6.47
N THR A 9 -9.08 -4.01 7.27
CA THR A 9 -10.36 -3.65 7.86
C THR A 9 -10.23 -2.50 8.87
N TYR A 10 -9.24 -2.55 9.78
CA TYR A 10 -9.05 -1.43 10.70
C TYR A 10 -8.53 -0.20 9.97
N ALA A 11 -7.67 -0.34 8.96
CA ALA A 11 -7.11 0.79 8.23
C ALA A 11 -8.19 1.52 7.41
N MET A 12 -9.09 0.78 6.76
CA MET A 12 -10.27 1.35 6.11
C MET A 12 -11.24 1.96 7.11
N GLY A 13 -11.53 1.26 8.22
CA GLY A 13 -12.45 1.74 9.26
C GLY A 13 -11.96 3.03 9.94
N SER A 14 -10.67 3.11 10.24
CA SER A 14 -10.05 4.32 10.78
C SER A 14 -9.96 5.43 9.72
N GLY A 15 -9.72 5.10 8.45
CA GLY A 15 -9.80 6.09 7.37
C GLY A 15 -11.21 6.67 7.17
N LEU A 16 -12.26 5.85 7.32
CA LEU A 16 -13.66 6.30 7.35
C LEU A 16 -13.91 7.23 8.56
N ALA A 17 -13.46 6.85 9.74
CA ALA A 17 -13.58 7.68 10.94
C ALA A 17 -12.85 9.02 10.77
N MET A 18 -11.64 9.01 10.22
CA MET A 18 -10.89 10.23 9.91
C MET A 18 -11.59 11.10 8.88
N SER A 19 -12.20 10.49 7.86
CA SER A 19 -12.99 11.22 6.87
C SER A 19 -14.16 11.96 7.54
N SER A 20 -14.88 11.30 8.44
CA SER A 20 -15.96 11.91 9.21
C SER A 20 -15.47 13.02 10.15
N LEU A 21 -14.40 12.78 10.91
CA LEU A 21 -13.87 13.75 11.88
C LEU A 21 -13.26 15.00 11.22
N THR A 22 -12.84 14.89 9.96
CA THR A 22 -12.20 15.98 9.22
C THR A 22 -13.12 16.63 8.20
N ASN A 23 -14.42 16.33 8.21
CA ASN A 23 -15.40 16.79 7.23
C ASN A 23 -14.93 16.57 5.78
N GLY A 24 -14.39 15.38 5.50
CA GLY A 24 -13.95 14.98 4.16
C GLY A 24 -12.56 15.45 3.74
N ARG A 25 -11.81 16.21 4.58
CA ARG A 25 -10.41 16.57 4.27
C ARG A 25 -9.52 15.32 4.19
N PHE A 26 -9.73 14.35 5.08
CA PHE A 26 -9.22 12.99 4.90
C PHE A 26 -10.13 12.27 3.91
N SER A 27 -9.84 12.47 2.64
CA SER A 27 -10.64 11.95 1.53
C SER A 27 -10.31 10.49 1.19
N PRO A 28 -11.13 9.81 0.36
CA PRO A 28 -10.99 8.37 0.09
C PRO A 28 -9.61 7.92 -0.39
N HIS A 29 -8.86 8.79 -1.09
CA HIS A 29 -7.51 8.43 -1.53
C HIS A 29 -6.52 8.33 -0.36
N HIS A 30 -6.69 9.13 0.70
CA HIS A 30 -5.88 9.01 1.91
C HIS A 30 -6.16 7.68 2.61
N THR A 31 -7.44 7.29 2.70
CA THR A 31 -7.86 5.98 3.22
C THR A 31 -7.28 4.84 2.41
N LEU A 32 -7.30 4.94 1.08
CA LEU A 32 -6.76 3.92 0.19
C LEU A 32 -5.24 3.79 0.36
N THR A 33 -4.50 4.89 0.34
CA THR A 33 -3.05 4.89 0.56
C THR A 33 -2.69 4.33 1.93
N TYR A 34 -3.40 4.73 2.98
CA TYR A 34 -3.19 4.23 4.34
C TYR A 34 -3.46 2.72 4.45
N THR A 35 -4.55 2.24 3.84
CA THR A 35 -4.91 0.81 3.80
C THR A 35 -3.87 -0.02 3.05
N VAL A 36 -3.40 0.46 1.89
CA VAL A 36 -2.38 -0.22 1.10
C VAL A 36 -1.04 -0.26 1.86
N ASN A 37 -0.68 0.83 2.55
CA ASN A 37 0.53 0.86 3.38
C ASN A 37 0.43 -0.09 4.59
N ALA A 38 -0.75 -0.15 5.23
CA ALA A 38 -1.03 -1.07 6.32
C ALA A 38 -1.04 -2.54 5.89
N PHE A 39 -1.26 -2.83 4.59
CA PHE A 39 -1.16 -4.16 4.01
C PHE A 39 0.30 -4.53 3.68
N PHE A 40 1.04 -3.63 3.02
CA PHE A 40 2.42 -3.93 2.60
C PHE A 40 3.43 -4.02 3.74
N GLY A 41 3.20 -3.35 4.87
CA GLY A 41 4.10 -3.43 6.03
C GLY A 41 4.06 -4.80 6.71
N PRO A 42 3.04 -5.07 7.54
CA PRO A 42 2.95 -6.30 8.34
C PRO A 42 2.54 -7.56 7.54
N ASP A 43 1.79 -7.43 6.44
CA ASP A 43 1.15 -8.60 5.81
C ASP A 43 1.77 -9.06 4.51
N ILE A 44 2.80 -8.38 3.98
CA ILE A 44 3.43 -8.79 2.72
C ILE A 44 4.04 -10.19 2.80
N GLY A 45 4.54 -10.61 3.98
CA GLY A 45 5.01 -11.98 4.18
C GLY A 45 3.89 -13.01 3.99
N SER A 46 2.76 -12.78 4.66
CA SER A 46 1.58 -13.66 4.54
C SER A 46 0.95 -13.64 3.13
N PHE A 47 0.97 -12.50 2.45
CA PHE A 47 0.56 -12.39 1.05
C PHE A 47 1.49 -13.17 0.12
N SER A 48 2.81 -13.08 0.32
CA SER A 48 3.80 -13.79 -0.48
C SER A 48 3.67 -15.31 -0.31
N GLU A 49 3.38 -15.76 0.93
CA GLU A 49 3.10 -17.17 1.23
C GLU A 49 1.81 -17.65 0.55
N TRP A 50 0.73 -16.88 0.64
CA TRP A 50 -0.52 -17.17 -0.08
C TRP A 50 -0.30 -17.21 -1.61
N LEU A 51 0.42 -16.22 -2.15
CA LEU A 51 0.71 -16.12 -3.59
C LEU A 51 1.53 -17.32 -4.07
N SER A 52 2.52 -17.74 -3.29
CA SER A 52 3.30 -18.97 -3.55
C SER A 52 2.42 -20.21 -3.57
N SER A 53 1.51 -20.35 -2.59
CA SER A 53 0.57 -21.47 -2.53
C SER A 53 -0.44 -21.48 -3.68
N THR A 54 -0.79 -20.30 -4.21
CA THR A 54 -1.82 -20.13 -5.25
C THR A 54 -1.25 -20.30 -6.66
N ILE A 55 -0.02 -19.80 -6.91
CA ILE A 55 0.61 -19.80 -8.25
C ILE A 55 1.54 -21.02 -8.43
N GLY A 56 1.84 -21.78 -7.37
CA GLY A 56 2.73 -22.94 -7.43
C GLY A 56 4.20 -22.58 -7.65
N PHE A 57 4.56 -21.29 -7.51
CA PHE A 57 5.94 -20.84 -7.47
C PHE A 57 6.55 -21.29 -6.14
N GLY A 58 7.54 -22.18 -6.21
CA GLY A 58 8.04 -22.98 -5.09
C GLY A 58 8.35 -22.20 -3.81
N HIS A 59 8.09 -22.85 -2.67
CA HIS A 59 8.36 -22.37 -1.31
C HIS A 59 9.73 -21.69 -1.13
N THR A 60 10.73 -22.08 -1.91
CA THR A 60 12.08 -21.50 -1.94
C THR A 60 12.14 -20.05 -2.43
N PHE A 61 11.36 -19.68 -3.45
CA PHE A 61 11.35 -18.30 -3.94
C PHE A 61 10.61 -17.38 -2.97
N ALA A 62 9.50 -17.84 -2.40
CA ALA A 62 8.71 -17.08 -1.44
C ALA A 62 9.44 -16.87 -0.11
N SER A 63 10.14 -17.89 0.39
CA SER A 63 11.00 -17.76 1.58
C SER A 63 12.19 -16.83 1.32
N ALA A 64 12.87 -16.95 0.18
CA ALA A 64 13.96 -16.03 -0.18
C ALA A 64 13.48 -14.58 -0.36
N LEU A 65 12.31 -14.38 -0.95
CA LEU A 65 11.70 -13.07 -1.08
C LEU A 65 11.31 -12.50 0.29
N ALA A 66 10.74 -13.32 1.17
CA ALA A 66 10.41 -12.95 2.54
C ALA A 66 11.68 -12.55 3.33
N ASP A 67 12.76 -13.32 3.24
CA ASP A 67 14.03 -12.96 3.89
C ASP A 67 14.61 -11.67 3.30
N ALA A 68 14.52 -11.49 1.98
CA ALA A 68 15.01 -10.29 1.32
C ALA A 68 14.23 -9.03 1.75
N ILE A 69 12.90 -9.08 1.85
CA ILE A 69 12.09 -7.92 2.26
C ILE A 69 12.18 -7.61 3.76
N HIS A 70 12.58 -8.57 4.61
CA HIS A 70 12.89 -8.27 6.01
C HIS A 70 14.25 -7.59 6.21
N HIS A 71 15.14 -7.64 5.20
CA HIS A 71 16.43 -6.96 5.28
C HIS A 71 16.24 -5.44 5.01
N PRO A 72 16.72 -4.55 5.90
CA PRO A 72 16.36 -3.11 5.86
C PRO A 72 16.76 -2.42 4.56
N PHE A 73 17.89 -2.80 3.95
CA PHE A 73 18.32 -2.24 2.66
C PHE A 73 17.52 -2.81 1.47
N TYR A 74 17.20 -4.09 1.49
CA TYR A 74 16.51 -4.74 0.39
C TYR A 74 15.02 -4.43 0.39
N TYR A 75 14.42 -4.20 1.56
CA TYR A 75 13.08 -3.63 1.67
C TYR A 75 12.95 -2.33 0.86
N ILE A 76 13.91 -1.41 1.03
CA ILE A 76 13.91 -0.12 0.32
C ILE A 76 14.01 -0.34 -1.19
N LEU A 77 14.84 -1.28 -1.65
CA LEU A 77 15.06 -1.51 -3.08
C LEU A 77 13.95 -2.31 -3.76
N ILE A 78 13.41 -3.34 -3.10
CA ILE A 78 12.43 -4.27 -3.66
C ILE A 78 11.00 -3.72 -3.54
N LEU A 79 10.70 -3.01 -2.45
CA LEU A 79 9.36 -2.48 -2.16
C LEU A 79 9.35 -0.97 -2.15
N GLY A 80 10.24 -0.33 -1.39
CA GLY A 80 10.22 1.12 -1.17
C GLY A 80 10.29 1.92 -2.48
N LEU A 81 11.32 1.69 -3.28
CA LEU A 81 11.54 2.39 -4.55
C LEU A 81 10.43 2.08 -5.58
N PRO A 82 10.08 0.80 -5.87
CA PRO A 82 9.00 0.50 -6.80
C PRO A 82 7.65 1.10 -6.38
N LEU A 83 7.30 1.00 -5.09
CA LEU A 83 6.08 1.61 -4.57
C LEU A 83 6.14 3.14 -4.68
N CYS A 84 7.28 3.78 -4.40
CA CYS A 84 7.44 5.22 -4.56
C CYS A 84 7.18 5.67 -6.01
N PHE A 85 7.74 4.98 -7.00
CA PHE A 85 7.47 5.25 -8.41
C PHE A 85 6.00 5.00 -8.77
N LEU A 86 5.42 3.90 -8.29
CA LEU A 86 4.01 3.58 -8.53
C LEU A 86 3.10 4.65 -7.93
N TYR A 87 3.28 5.02 -6.66
CA TYR A 87 2.53 6.07 -6.00
C TYR A 87 2.68 7.41 -6.70
N SER A 88 3.89 7.77 -7.13
CA SER A 88 4.13 9.01 -7.88
C SER A 88 3.43 9.01 -9.23
N TRP A 89 3.47 7.88 -9.95
CA TRP A 89 2.78 7.72 -11.23
C TRP A 89 1.27 7.77 -11.09
N VAL A 90 0.69 7.01 -10.14
CA VAL A 90 -0.75 7.02 -9.86
C VAL A 90 -1.20 8.42 -9.44
N SER A 91 -0.47 9.08 -8.55
CA SER A 91 -0.78 10.45 -8.11
C SER A 91 -0.80 11.41 -9.30
N ARG A 92 0.20 11.33 -10.18
CA ARG A 92 0.24 12.13 -11.41
C ARG A 92 -0.98 11.88 -12.30
N VAL A 93 -1.33 10.62 -12.55
CA VAL A 93 -2.48 10.25 -13.38
C VAL A 93 -3.80 10.77 -12.78
N LEU A 94 -3.97 10.65 -11.46
CA LEU A 94 -5.18 11.08 -10.79
C LEU A 94 -5.31 12.61 -10.73
N ILE A 95 -4.20 13.34 -10.58
CA ILE A 95 -4.16 14.80 -10.69
C ILE A 95 -4.52 15.23 -12.12
N GLN A 96 -3.91 14.61 -13.14
CA GLN A 96 -4.22 14.91 -14.55
C GLN A 96 -5.68 14.64 -14.93
N LYS A 97 -6.35 13.71 -14.23
CA LYS A 97 -7.77 13.41 -14.42
C LYS A 97 -8.71 14.26 -13.56
N GLY A 98 -8.19 15.20 -12.77
CA GLY A 98 -8.99 16.04 -11.87
C GLY A 98 -9.64 15.26 -10.71
N VAL A 99 -9.14 14.06 -10.40
CA VAL A 99 -9.63 13.23 -9.28
C VAL A 99 -8.97 13.66 -7.97
N LEU A 100 -7.75 14.16 -8.04
CA LEU A 100 -7.00 14.71 -6.91
C LEU A 100 -6.65 16.18 -7.18
N ASP A 101 -6.78 17.00 -6.14
CA ASP A 101 -6.33 18.39 -6.18
C ASP A 101 -4.81 18.45 -6.05
N SER A 102 -4.18 19.28 -6.88
CA SER A 102 -2.79 19.66 -6.69
C SER A 102 -2.71 20.69 -5.55
N VAL A 103 -1.78 20.49 -4.60
CA VAL A 103 -1.54 21.45 -3.51
C VAL A 103 -1.16 22.85 -4.04
N SER A 104 -0.55 22.92 -5.23
CA SER A 104 -0.20 24.19 -5.88
C SER A 104 -1.32 24.78 -6.76
N GLY A 105 -2.45 24.08 -6.93
CA GLY A 105 -3.51 24.46 -7.86
C GLY A 105 -3.11 24.40 -9.35
N VAL A 106 -1.91 23.91 -9.68
CA VAL A 106 -1.44 23.81 -11.06
C VAL A 106 -1.93 22.50 -11.68
N SER A 107 -2.84 22.62 -12.63
CA SER A 107 -3.16 21.57 -13.61
C SER A 107 -2.08 21.55 -14.68
N TYR A 108 -1.43 20.40 -14.89
CA TYR A 108 -0.56 20.17 -16.05
C TYR A 108 -1.38 19.81 -17.29
#